data_AF-A0A841HT03-F1
#
_entry.id   AF-A0A841HT03-F1
#
_cell.length_a   1.000
_cell.length_b   1.000
_cell.length_c   1.000
_cell.angle_alpha   90.00
_cell.angle_beta   90.00
_cell.angle_gamma   90.00
#
_symmetry.space_group_name_H-M   'P 1'
#
loop_
_entity.id
_entity.type
_entity.pdbx_description
1 polymer ?
#
loop_
_entity_poly.entity_id
_entity_poly.type
_entity_poly.pdbx_seq_one_letter_code
_entity_poly.pdbx_strand_id
1 'polypeptide(L)'
;MNVCTFRIGTIAIALAFAPINVPAAESANVRELMLKSVVPASDAVFTAAATPPERAEEWTALKAAITQLSDDGRTLKDARTAPGEDWARYSKDLIAAASQALAAANQRDAESLSTAGDAVYVRRVSPQVPAEALGRAAQPLCHSRESGNPSCGKAW
;
A
#
# COMPACT_ATOMS: atom_id res chain seq x y z
N MET A 1 71.10 37.98 28.06
CA MET A 1 70.18 37.23 28.95
C MET A 1 68.83 37.16 28.24
N ASN A 2 68.67 36.19 27.34
CA ASN A 2 68.16 34.81 27.53
C ASN A 2 66.64 34.71 27.39
N VAL A 3 66.24 34.58 26.11
CA VAL A 3 65.25 33.68 25.51
C VAL A 3 64.38 32.84 26.46
N CYS A 4 63.07 32.82 26.22
CA CYS A 4 62.26 31.60 26.39
C CYS A 4 61.11 31.59 25.36
N THR A 5 61.47 31.20 24.13
CA THR A 5 60.56 30.91 23.02
C THR A 5 59.90 29.55 23.26
N PHE A 6 58.61 29.52 23.61
CA PHE A 6 57.84 28.28 23.69
C PHE A 6 57.36 27.90 22.28
N ARG A 7 57.99 26.88 21.68
CA ARG A 7 57.49 26.25 20.44
C ARG A 7 56.48 25.18 20.80
N ILE A 8 55.20 25.44 20.53
CA ILE A 8 54.14 24.43 20.56
C ILE A 8 54.31 23.56 19.31
N GLY A 9 54.75 22.32 19.50
CA GLY A 9 54.87 21.33 18.44
C GLY A 9 53.50 20.87 17.98
N THR A 10 53.18 21.10 16.71
CA THR A 10 51.96 20.60 16.07
C THR A 10 52.12 19.11 15.83
N ILE A 11 51.46 18.27 16.63
CA ILE A 11 51.31 16.84 16.33
C ILE A 11 50.20 16.73 15.28
N ALA A 12 50.57 16.45 14.03
CA ALA A 12 49.63 16.08 12.99
C ALA A 12 49.13 14.65 13.25
N ILE A 13 47.95 14.53 13.85
CA ILE A 13 47.24 13.25 13.97
C ILE A 13 46.66 12.93 12.60
N ALA A 14 47.28 11.97 11.90
CA ALA A 14 46.73 11.39 10.69
C ALA A 14 45.55 10.47 11.05
N LEU A 15 44.33 10.98 10.93
CA LEU A 15 43.10 10.19 11.01
C LEU A 15 42.98 9.36 9.71
N ALA A 16 43.38 8.10 9.76
CA ALA A 16 43.03 7.13 8.73
C ALA A 16 41.53 6.80 8.86
N PHE A 17 40.70 7.46 8.05
CA PHE A 17 39.30 7.07 7.88
C PHE A 17 39.24 5.82 7.00
N ALA A 18 39.19 4.64 7.62
CA ALA A 18 38.75 3.45 6.90
C ALA A 18 37.24 3.61 6.58
N PRO A 19 36.78 3.38 5.34
CA PRO A 19 35.35 3.34 5.08
C PRO A 19 34.75 2.20 5.90
N ILE A 20 33.84 2.56 6.81
CA ILE A 20 33.01 1.59 7.50
C ILE A 20 32.12 0.96 6.41
N ASN A 21 32.47 -0.25 5.97
CA ASN A 21 31.56 -1.07 5.19
C ASN A 21 30.47 -1.54 6.18
N VAL A 22 29.39 -0.76 6.30
CA VAL A 22 28.21 -1.13 7.09
C VAL A 22 27.45 -2.20 6.29
N PRO A 23 27.43 -3.48 6.71
CA PRO A 23 26.55 -4.45 6.08
C PRO A 23 25.12 -4.28 6.62
N ALA A 24 24.16 -4.58 5.74
CA ALA A 24 22.71 -4.63 5.95
C ALA A 24 21.91 -3.31 5.84
N ALA A 25 21.85 -2.76 4.63
CA ALA A 25 20.70 -1.99 4.18
C ALA A 25 19.68 -2.94 3.53
N GLU A 26 18.83 -3.61 4.33
CA GLU A 26 17.74 -4.44 3.78
C GLU A 26 16.39 -4.22 4.49
N SER A 27 16.37 -3.83 5.77
CA SER A 27 15.14 -3.41 6.47
C SER A 27 14.85 -1.90 6.34
N ALA A 28 15.84 -1.12 5.88
CA ALA A 28 15.70 0.31 5.70
C ALA A 28 14.73 0.67 4.55
N ASN A 29 14.60 -0.17 3.51
CA ASN A 29 13.77 0.17 2.34
C ASN A 29 12.27 -0.10 2.55
N VAL A 30 11.87 -1.22 3.16
CA VAL A 30 10.45 -1.58 3.35
C VAL A 30 9.80 -0.62 4.33
N ARG A 31 10.46 -0.36 5.48
CA ARG A 31 9.93 0.55 6.48
C ARG A 31 9.79 1.98 5.93
N GLU A 32 10.78 2.44 5.18
CA GLU A 32 10.74 3.76 4.55
C GLU A 32 9.64 3.85 3.48
N LEU A 33 9.51 2.84 2.62
CA LEU A 33 8.47 2.75 1.60
C LEU A 33 7.07 2.75 2.23
N MET A 34 6.88 1.97 3.30
CA MET A 34 5.62 1.93 4.04
C MET A 34 5.25 3.31 4.58
N LEU A 35 6.17 3.97 5.29
CA LEU A 35 5.89 5.25 5.94
C LEU A 35 5.74 6.41 4.95
N LYS A 36 6.54 6.44 3.88
CA LYS A 36 6.57 7.56 2.94
C LYS A 36 5.53 7.46 1.83
N SER A 37 5.08 6.26 1.50
CA SER A 37 4.25 6.05 0.31
C SER A 37 2.99 5.22 0.60
N VAL A 38 3.15 3.98 1.08
CA VAL A 38 2.00 3.06 1.27
C VAL A 38 0.98 3.60 2.26
N VAL A 39 1.44 4.10 3.42
CA VAL A 39 0.56 4.66 4.47
C VAL A 39 -0.20 5.88 3.94
N PRO A 40 0.44 6.97 3.47
CA PRO A 40 -0.31 8.14 3.00
C PRO A 40 -1.21 7.85 1.78
N ALA A 41 -0.81 6.94 0.89
CA ALA A 41 -1.66 6.54 -0.23
C ALA A 41 -2.89 5.74 0.25
N SER A 42 -2.72 4.85 1.23
CA SER A 42 -3.83 4.11 1.85
C SER A 42 -4.77 5.06 2.61
N ASP A 43 -4.22 6.02 3.36
CA ASP A 43 -4.99 7.03 4.08
C ASP A 43 -5.86 7.86 3.13
N ALA A 44 -5.36 8.20 1.94
CA ALA A 44 -6.15 8.86 0.91
C ALA A 44 -7.35 8.02 0.45
N VAL A 45 -7.16 6.70 0.27
CA VAL A 45 -8.25 5.77 -0.09
C VAL A 45 -9.29 5.67 1.02
N PHE A 46 -8.85 5.46 2.27
CA PHE A 46 -9.78 5.36 3.41
C PHE A 46 -10.50 6.68 3.68
N THR A 47 -9.81 7.81 3.56
CA THR A 47 -10.41 9.14 3.69
C THR A 47 -11.45 9.37 2.60
N ALA A 48 -11.16 9.00 1.35
CA ALA A 48 -12.10 9.14 0.26
C ALA A 48 -13.32 8.19 0.37
N ALA A 49 -13.15 7.02 0.98
CA ALA A 49 -14.27 6.13 1.28
C ALA A 49 -15.20 6.72 2.36
N ALA A 50 -14.63 7.35 3.40
CA ALA A 50 -15.39 7.97 4.48
C ALA A 50 -16.01 9.32 4.09
N THR A 51 -15.24 10.14 3.37
CA THR A 51 -15.59 11.49 2.91
C THR A 51 -15.29 11.57 1.42
N PRO A 52 -16.27 11.23 0.56
CA PRO A 52 -16.06 11.17 -0.88
C PRO A 52 -15.64 12.51 -1.47
N PRO A 53 -14.67 12.53 -2.40
CA PRO A 53 -14.31 13.75 -3.10
C PRO A 53 -15.49 14.33 -3.87
N GLU A 54 -15.62 15.66 -3.85
CA GLU A 54 -16.72 16.34 -4.55
C GLU A 54 -16.28 16.78 -5.96
N ARG A 55 -14.99 17.11 -6.11
CA ARG A 55 -14.46 17.73 -7.32
C ARG A 55 -13.68 16.76 -8.19
N ALA A 56 -13.69 16.99 -9.49
CA ALA A 56 -13.05 16.10 -10.46
C ALA A 56 -11.53 15.98 -10.29
N GLU A 57 -10.90 17.07 -9.89
CA GLU A 57 -9.49 17.18 -9.57
C GLU A 57 -9.11 16.35 -8.33
N GLU A 58 -9.99 16.28 -7.33
CA GLU A 58 -9.77 15.48 -6.13
C GLU A 58 -9.88 13.99 -6.44
N TRP A 59 -10.86 13.60 -7.27
CA TRP A 59 -10.93 12.24 -7.82
C TRP A 59 -9.69 11.89 -8.64
N THR A 60 -9.11 12.86 -9.35
CA THR A 60 -7.87 12.63 -10.12
C THR A 60 -6.67 12.44 -9.21
N ALA A 61 -6.55 13.25 -8.16
CA ALA A 61 -5.50 13.09 -7.14
C ALA A 61 -5.62 11.74 -6.41
N LEU A 62 -6.85 11.31 -6.08
CA LEU A 62 -7.10 10.01 -5.48
C LEU A 62 -6.64 8.86 -6.39
N LYS A 63 -6.96 8.90 -7.69
CA LYS A 63 -6.51 7.88 -8.65
C LYS A 63 -4.98 7.81 -8.75
N ALA A 64 -4.29 8.95 -8.66
CA ALA A 64 -2.84 8.98 -8.62
C ALA A 64 -2.29 8.29 -7.35
N ALA A 65 -2.88 8.57 -6.19
CA ALA A 65 -2.52 7.91 -4.93
C ALA A 65 -2.77 6.38 -4.99
N ILE A 66 -3.91 5.94 -5.54
CA ILE A 66 -4.22 4.51 -5.71
C ILE A 66 -3.22 3.83 -6.65
N THR A 67 -2.82 4.52 -7.73
CA THR A 67 -1.82 4.00 -8.68
C THR A 67 -0.47 3.83 -7.97
N GLN A 68 -0.04 4.83 -7.21
CA GLN A 68 1.18 4.75 -6.40
C GLN A 68 1.12 3.56 -5.43
N LEU A 69 -0.02 3.32 -4.77
CA LEU A 69 -0.20 2.18 -3.88
C LEU A 69 -0.01 0.83 -4.59
N SER A 70 -0.46 0.72 -5.83
CA SER A 70 -0.26 -0.48 -6.67
C SER A 70 1.22 -0.69 -7.00
N ASP A 71 1.94 0.39 -7.33
CA ASP A 71 3.37 0.35 -7.65
C ASP A 71 4.24 0.04 -6.42
N ASP A 72 3.87 0.59 -5.27
CA ASP A 72 4.51 0.26 -4.00
C ASP A 72 4.29 -1.20 -3.64
N GLY A 73 3.08 -1.73 -3.86
CA GLY A 73 2.79 -3.16 -3.70
C GLY A 73 3.66 -4.03 -4.61
N ARG A 74 3.90 -3.63 -5.87
CA ARG A 74 4.82 -4.34 -6.78
C ARG A 74 6.25 -4.32 -6.23
N THR A 75 6.69 -3.17 -5.70
CA THR A 75 8.01 -3.00 -5.10
C THR A 75 8.18 -3.88 -3.86
N LEU A 76 7.19 -3.90 -2.97
CA LEU A 76 7.19 -4.72 -1.76
C LEU A 76 7.18 -6.23 -2.05
N LYS A 77 6.54 -6.64 -3.15
CA LYS A 77 6.52 -8.05 -3.58
C LYS A 77 7.93 -8.58 -3.91
N ASP A 78 8.80 -7.71 -4.41
CA ASP A 78 10.17 -8.05 -4.82
C ASP A 78 11.22 -7.77 -3.72
N ALA A 79 10.80 -7.21 -2.57
CA ALA A 79 11.68 -6.94 -1.45
C ALA A 79 12.11 -8.22 -0.71
N ARG A 80 13.34 -8.25 -0.21
CA ARG A 80 13.83 -9.32 0.67
C ARG A 80 13.09 -9.28 1.99
N THR A 81 12.54 -10.42 2.41
CA THR A 81 11.75 -10.54 3.64
C THR A 81 12.50 -11.31 4.72
N ALA A 82 12.15 -11.06 5.98
CA ALA A 82 12.62 -11.91 7.05
C ALA A 82 12.01 -13.33 6.90
N PRO A 83 12.73 -14.39 7.31
CA PRO A 83 12.19 -15.75 7.30
C PRO A 83 10.87 -15.83 8.08
N GLY A 84 9.83 -16.41 7.46
CA GLY A 84 8.50 -16.55 8.06
C GLY A 84 7.51 -15.43 7.72
N GLU A 85 7.96 -14.34 7.06
CA GLU A 85 7.06 -13.29 6.57
C GLU A 85 6.66 -13.53 5.10
N ASP A 86 5.36 -13.68 4.86
CA ASP A 86 4.81 -13.81 3.51
C ASP A 86 4.40 -12.44 2.93
N TRP A 87 5.37 -11.52 2.82
CA TRP A 87 5.12 -10.21 2.19
C TRP A 87 4.75 -10.35 0.72
N ALA A 88 5.24 -11.37 0.02
CA ALA A 88 4.83 -11.61 -1.36
C ALA A 88 3.31 -11.80 -1.48
N ARG A 89 2.68 -12.48 -0.53
CA ARG A 89 1.22 -12.59 -0.45
C ARG A 89 0.57 -11.25 -0.11
N TYR A 90 1.00 -10.57 0.96
CA TYR A 90 0.40 -9.28 1.35
C TYR A 90 0.51 -8.22 0.26
N SER A 91 1.63 -8.18 -0.45
CA SER A 91 1.86 -7.30 -1.58
C SER A 91 0.91 -7.61 -2.74
N LYS A 92 0.60 -8.88 -3.02
CA LYS A 92 -0.41 -9.26 -4.02
C LYS A 92 -1.80 -8.82 -3.60
N ASP A 93 -2.14 -8.95 -2.32
CA ASP A 93 -3.42 -8.51 -1.77
C ASP A 93 -3.57 -6.98 -1.91
N LEU A 94 -2.50 -6.24 -1.60
CA LEU A 94 -2.45 -4.79 -1.75
C LEU A 94 -2.62 -4.36 -3.22
N ILE A 95 -1.94 -5.01 -4.16
CA ILE A 95 -2.08 -4.72 -5.60
C ILE A 95 -3.51 -4.98 -6.07
N ALA A 96 -4.13 -6.08 -5.62
CA ALA A 96 -5.50 -6.43 -6.00
C ALA A 96 -6.50 -5.41 -5.45
N ALA A 97 -6.36 -5.01 -4.18
CA ALA A 97 -7.19 -3.98 -3.58
C ALA A 97 -7.02 -2.63 -4.26
N ALA A 98 -5.79 -2.22 -4.58
CA ALA A 98 -5.54 -0.99 -5.34
C ALA A 98 -6.21 -1.03 -6.72
N SER A 99 -6.21 -2.19 -7.39
CA SER A 99 -6.93 -2.36 -8.67
C SER A 99 -8.44 -2.18 -8.52
N GLN A 100 -9.03 -2.70 -7.45
CA GLN A 100 -10.46 -2.53 -7.17
C GLN A 100 -10.80 -1.08 -6.81
N ALA A 101 -9.98 -0.45 -5.97
CA ALA A 101 -10.12 0.96 -5.62
C ALA A 101 -10.01 1.86 -6.85
N LEU A 102 -9.13 1.55 -7.81
CA LEU A 102 -9.00 2.32 -9.05
C LEU A 102 -10.26 2.19 -9.92
N ALA A 103 -10.84 1.00 -10.02
CA ALA A 103 -12.10 0.78 -10.74
C ALA A 103 -13.26 1.55 -10.09
N ALA A 104 -13.32 1.58 -8.75
CA ALA A 104 -14.30 2.37 -7.99
C ALA A 104 -14.08 3.89 -8.19
N ALA A 105 -12.84 4.36 -8.10
CA ALA A 105 -12.50 5.78 -8.28
C ALA A 105 -12.77 6.29 -9.71
N ASN A 106 -12.63 5.44 -10.73
CA ASN A 106 -13.03 5.77 -12.10
C ASN A 106 -14.54 6.00 -12.24
N GLN A 107 -15.34 5.29 -11.43
CA GLN A 107 -16.80 5.40 -11.39
C GLN A 107 -17.30 6.42 -10.35
N ARG A 108 -16.39 6.98 -9.53
CA ARG A 108 -16.70 7.83 -8.38
C ARG A 108 -17.60 7.14 -7.35
N ASP A 109 -17.40 5.83 -7.18
CA ASP A 109 -18.18 4.99 -6.29
C ASP A 109 -17.49 4.88 -4.92
N ALA A 110 -18.00 5.62 -3.94
CA ALA A 110 -17.48 5.62 -2.58
C ALA A 110 -17.74 4.31 -1.82
N GLU A 111 -18.86 3.63 -2.10
CA GLU A 111 -19.21 2.37 -1.45
C GLU A 111 -18.26 1.26 -1.91
N SER A 112 -18.00 1.19 -3.21
CA SER A 112 -17.01 0.28 -3.78
C SER A 112 -15.58 0.61 -3.33
N LEU A 113 -15.25 1.89 -3.06
CA LEU A 113 -13.97 2.27 -2.45
C LEU A 113 -13.83 1.70 -1.04
N SER A 114 -14.87 1.77 -0.21
CA SER A 114 -14.86 1.17 1.13
C SER A 114 -14.65 -0.34 1.06
N THR A 115 -15.37 -1.01 0.15
CA THR A 115 -15.25 -2.46 -0.07
C THR A 115 -13.84 -2.87 -0.50
N ALA A 116 -13.18 -2.08 -1.35
CA ALA A 116 -11.80 -2.33 -1.76
C ALA A 116 -10.82 -2.24 -0.59
N GLY A 117 -11.04 -1.32 0.36
CA GLY A 117 -10.28 -1.22 1.61
C GLY A 117 -10.50 -2.43 2.52
N ASP A 118 -11.74 -2.87 2.67
CA ASP A 118 -12.11 -4.01 3.51
C ASP A 118 -11.57 -5.34 2.98
N ALA A 119 -11.42 -5.49 1.66
CA ALA A 119 -10.84 -6.68 1.04
C ALA A 119 -9.42 -6.99 1.55
N VAL A 120 -8.64 -5.97 1.90
CA VAL A 120 -7.29 -6.12 2.51
C VAL A 120 -7.38 -6.66 3.93
N TYR A 121 -8.42 -6.29 4.68
CA TYR A 121 -8.66 -6.77 6.04
C TYR A 121 -9.23 -8.20 6.07
N VAL A 122 -10.26 -8.48 5.27
CA VAL A 122 -10.97 -9.76 5.26
C VAL A 122 -10.07 -10.90 4.74
N ARG A 123 -9.23 -10.63 3.75
CA ARG A 123 -8.29 -11.63 3.22
C ARG A 123 -7.20 -12.03 4.22
N ARG A 124 -6.96 -11.20 5.24
CA ARG A 124 -6.06 -11.53 6.35
C ARG A 124 -6.68 -12.53 7.34
N VAL A 125 -8.02 -12.64 7.37
CA VAL A 125 -8.79 -13.42 8.35
C VAL A 125 -9.46 -14.68 7.75
N SER A 126 -9.65 -14.75 6.43
CA SER A 126 -10.33 -15.88 5.76
C SER A 126 -9.56 -16.49 4.58
N PRO A 127 -9.73 -17.81 4.30
CA PRO A 127 -9.19 -18.46 3.10
C PRO A 127 -9.85 -17.88 1.83
N GLN A 128 -9.02 -17.68 0.80
CA GLN A 128 -9.30 -16.91 -0.41
C GLN A 128 -10.70 -17.08 -1.03
N VAL A 129 -11.39 -15.95 -1.22
CA VAL A 129 -12.50 -15.81 -2.17
C VAL A 129 -11.92 -15.34 -3.53
N PRO A 130 -12.14 -16.06 -4.63
CA PRO A 130 -11.57 -15.71 -5.94
C PRO A 130 -12.17 -14.40 -6.50
N ALA A 131 -11.38 -13.66 -7.28
CA ALA A 131 -11.77 -12.37 -7.86
C ALA A 131 -13.09 -12.41 -8.67
N GLU A 132 -13.44 -13.57 -9.24
CA GLU A 132 -14.70 -13.82 -9.94
C GLU A 132 -15.95 -13.82 -9.03
N ALA A 133 -15.78 -13.97 -7.72
CA ALA A 133 -16.89 -13.92 -6.76
C ALA A 133 -17.23 -12.47 -6.35
N LEU A 134 -16.26 -11.55 -6.41
CA LEU A 134 -16.49 -10.13 -6.11
C LEU A 134 -17.25 -9.41 -7.23
N GLY A 135 -17.10 -9.84 -8.49
CA GLY A 135 -17.94 -9.38 -9.59
C GLY A 135 -19.39 -9.90 -9.56
N ARG A 136 -19.66 -10.97 -8.78
CA ARG A 136 -21.01 -11.53 -8.59
C ARG A 136 -21.76 -10.96 -7.40
N ALA A 137 -21.06 -10.37 -6.42
CA ALA A 137 -21.69 -9.72 -5.27
C ALA A 137 -22.37 -8.38 -5.62
N ALA A 138 -21.98 -7.75 -6.74
CA ALA A 138 -22.62 -6.54 -7.29
C ALA A 138 -23.86 -6.85 -8.16
N GLN A 139 -24.22 -8.11 -8.35
CA GLN A 139 -25.48 -8.50 -8.98
C GLN A 139 -26.48 -8.81 -7.87
N PRO A 140 -27.72 -8.28 -7.89
CA PRO A 140 -28.75 -8.77 -6.99
C PRO A 140 -28.82 -10.28 -7.22
N LEU A 141 -28.72 -11.07 -6.15
CA LEU A 141 -28.66 -12.52 -6.15
C LEU A 141 -29.94 -13.13 -6.75
N CYS A 142 -30.09 -13.05 -8.07
CA CYS A 142 -30.98 -13.88 -8.85
C CYS A 142 -30.18 -15.13 -9.19
N HIS A 143 -30.06 -16.04 -8.22
CA HIS A 143 -29.51 -17.35 -8.45
C HIS A 143 -30.44 -18.09 -9.43
N SER A 144 -30.00 -18.28 -10.67
CA SER A 144 -30.65 -19.20 -11.60
C SER A 144 -30.57 -20.60 -11.00
N ARG A 145 -31.67 -21.08 -10.41
CA ARG A 145 -31.92 -22.50 -10.24
C ARG A 145 -32.82 -22.94 -11.39
N GLU A 146 -32.39 -23.96 -12.10
CA GLU A 146 -33.21 -24.74 -13.02
C GLU A 146 -34.45 -25.28 -12.28
N SER A 147 -35.56 -24.57 -12.40
CA SER A 147 -36.97 -25.05 -12.37
C SER A 147 -37.88 -23.83 -12.22
N GLY A 148 -38.76 -23.63 -13.20
CA GLY A 148 -39.38 -22.35 -13.49
C GLY A 148 -40.26 -21.75 -12.39
N ASN A 149 -39.96 -20.49 -12.04
CA ASN A 149 -40.91 -19.39 -11.86
C ASN A 149 -40.14 -18.09 -11.51
N PRO A 150 -40.12 -17.04 -12.35
CA PRO A 150 -39.47 -15.78 -12.00
C PRO A 150 -40.42 -14.88 -11.20
N SER A 151 -40.21 -14.77 -9.90
CA SER A 151 -40.83 -13.73 -9.07
C SER A 151 -39.73 -12.95 -8.34
N CYS A 152 -39.15 -11.96 -9.01
CA CYS A 152 -38.32 -10.94 -8.34
C CYS A 152 -39.25 -10.03 -7.53
N GLY A 153 -39.42 -10.33 -6.24
CA GLY A 153 -40.10 -9.45 -5.29
C GLY A 153 -39.24 -8.23 -4.98
N LYS A 154 -39.82 -7.03 -5.09
CA LYS A 154 -39.20 -5.77 -4.65
C LYS A 154 -38.91 -5.85 -3.15
N ALA A 155 -37.72 -5.45 -2.74
CA ALA A 155 -37.45 -5.05 -1.36
C ALA A 155 -36.88 -3.63 -1.41
N TRP A 156 -37.55 -2.79 -0.63
CA TRP A 156 -37.43 -1.37 -0.35
C TRP A 156 -36.00 -0.86 -0.17
#